data_AF-A0A965ERJ7-F1
#
_entry.id   AF-A0A965ERJ7-F1
#
_cell.length_a   1.000
_cell.length_b   1.000
_cell.length_c   1.000
_cell.angle_alpha   90.00
_cell.angle_beta   90.00
_cell.angle_gamma   90.00
#
_symmetry.space_group_name_H-M   'P 1'
#
loop_
_entity.id
_entity.type
_entity.pdbx_description
1 polymer ?
#
loop_
_entity_poly.entity_id
_entity_poly.type
_entity_poly.pdbx_seq_one_letter_code
_entity_poly.pdbx_strand_id
1 'polypeptide(L)'
;MTQLERARANEITPEMKFVAQREDLPEELICSEVARGRMVIPANTVHLTKRLEPMAIGVAALTKINANIGNSAVTSDEATELEKLHMAVHYGADTVMDLSTGKDIDTIRQAIIAASPVPIGTVPIYQMLEELGGDIDDMKPQHFLDMCEKQASQGVDYMTVHAGLLQEHLHLTTARITGIVSRGGSLIARWMMTHKEQNPLYTHFEDLCDIFRQYDVTWSLGDGLRPGCIADASDEAQFSELHVLGELTRRAWAKGCQVMVEGPGHVPMDQIDMNVKRQMSECDEAPFYVLGPLVTDIAPGYDHITSAIGAALAGWSGAAMLCYVTPKEHLGLPDAEDVKQGVIAYKIAAHAADLARHRKNARDRDDALSRARFNFDWSEQFRLSLDPETAQRYHDETLPQDTFKSAQFCSMCGPKYCSMKITQDIRNMAAAEAEQGGVSQPVQIELPTS
;
A
#
# COMPACT_ATOMS: atom_id res chain seq x y z
N MET A 1 -23.98 12.41 1.82
CA MET A 1 -24.02 11.35 0.81
C MET A 1 -22.59 11.03 0.45
N THR A 2 -22.22 9.75 0.58
CA THR A 2 -20.87 9.26 0.30
C THR A 2 -20.60 9.19 -1.20
N GLN A 3 -19.34 9.01 -1.61
CA GLN A 3 -18.98 8.73 -3.00
C GLN A 3 -19.72 7.48 -3.54
N LEU A 4 -19.90 6.42 -2.73
CA LEU A 4 -20.65 5.23 -3.12
C LEU A 4 -22.11 5.54 -3.45
N GLU A 5 -22.78 6.32 -2.60
CA GLU A 5 -24.18 6.68 -2.81
C GLU A 5 -24.38 7.54 -4.05
N ARG A 6 -23.49 8.51 -4.25
CA ARG A 6 -23.49 9.40 -5.42
C ARG A 6 -23.24 8.59 -6.70
N ALA A 7 -22.26 7.69 -6.68
CA ALA A 7 -21.97 6.79 -7.79
C ALA A 7 -23.18 5.91 -8.16
N ARG A 8 -23.88 5.34 -7.17
CA ARG A 8 -25.10 4.53 -7.39
C ARG A 8 -26.28 5.35 -7.91
N ALA A 9 -26.29 6.66 -7.65
CA ALA A 9 -27.23 7.59 -8.25
C ALA A 9 -26.81 8.04 -9.67
N ASN A 10 -25.71 7.51 -10.21
CA ASN A 10 -25.07 7.92 -11.46
C ASN A 10 -24.62 9.40 -11.45
N GLU A 11 -24.25 9.91 -10.27
CA GLU A 11 -23.67 11.25 -10.12
C GLU A 11 -22.14 11.19 -10.16
N ILE A 12 -21.54 11.82 -11.17
CA ILE A 12 -20.09 12.00 -11.26
C ILE A 12 -19.68 13.24 -10.44
N THR A 13 -19.04 12.99 -9.29
CA THR A 13 -18.62 14.02 -8.34
C THR A 13 -17.32 14.71 -8.77
N PRO A 14 -17.00 15.90 -8.21
CA PRO A 14 -15.69 16.53 -8.42
C PRO A 14 -14.51 15.61 -8.07
N GLU A 15 -14.64 14.80 -7.02
CA GLU A 15 -13.61 13.84 -6.62
C GLU A 15 -13.44 12.74 -7.67
N MET A 16 -14.53 12.21 -8.24
CA MET A 16 -14.46 11.22 -9.33
C MET A 16 -13.78 11.79 -10.58
N LYS A 17 -14.03 13.05 -10.92
CA LYS A 17 -13.35 13.73 -12.05
C LYS A 17 -11.87 13.92 -11.79
N PHE A 18 -11.52 14.30 -10.57
CA PHE A 18 -10.12 14.47 -10.17
C PHE A 18 -9.35 13.15 -10.31
N VAL A 19 -9.89 12.05 -9.79
CA VAL A 19 -9.22 10.75 -9.89
C VAL A 19 -9.20 10.21 -11.32
N ALA A 20 -10.25 10.45 -12.12
CA ALA A 20 -10.27 10.08 -13.54
C ALA A 20 -9.11 10.73 -14.31
N GLN A 21 -8.89 12.03 -14.08
CA GLN A 21 -7.76 12.75 -14.67
C GLN A 21 -6.42 12.24 -14.15
N ARG A 22 -6.29 12.01 -12.84
CA ARG A 22 -5.06 11.54 -12.20
C ARG A 22 -4.63 10.16 -12.67
N GLU A 23 -5.58 9.27 -12.90
CA GLU A 23 -5.36 7.88 -13.34
C GLU A 23 -5.34 7.72 -14.87
N ASP A 24 -5.65 8.78 -15.65
CA ASP A 24 -5.87 8.70 -17.10
C ASP A 24 -6.93 7.64 -17.48
N LEU A 25 -8.05 7.66 -16.76
CA LEU A 25 -9.20 6.78 -16.90
C LEU A 25 -10.50 7.57 -17.20
N PRO A 26 -11.49 6.98 -17.89
CA PRO A 26 -12.79 7.63 -18.11
C PRO A 26 -13.54 7.89 -16.79
N GLU A 27 -14.22 9.03 -16.69
CA GLU A 27 -15.05 9.39 -15.52
C GLU A 27 -16.16 8.36 -15.26
N GLU A 28 -16.76 7.83 -16.33
CA GLU A 28 -17.82 6.82 -16.25
C GLU A 28 -17.28 5.50 -15.71
N LEU A 29 -16.02 5.15 -16.02
CA LEU A 29 -15.39 3.97 -15.45
C LEU A 29 -15.24 4.14 -13.95
N ILE A 30 -14.66 5.26 -13.49
CA ILE A 30 -14.54 5.57 -12.05
C ILE A 30 -15.89 5.47 -11.34
N CYS A 31 -16.91 6.16 -11.87
CA CYS A 31 -18.25 6.14 -11.28
C CYS A 31 -18.80 4.71 -11.21
N SER A 32 -18.64 3.90 -12.27
CA SER A 32 -19.12 2.51 -12.28
C SER A 32 -18.38 1.60 -11.29
N GLU A 33 -17.06 1.78 -11.14
CA GLU A 33 -16.22 1.03 -10.20
C GLU A 33 -16.57 1.36 -8.75
N VAL A 34 -16.81 2.63 -8.45
CA VAL A 34 -17.26 3.08 -7.13
C VAL A 34 -18.67 2.58 -6.85
N ALA A 35 -19.61 2.70 -7.79
CA ALA A 35 -21.01 2.28 -7.60
C ALA A 35 -21.16 0.79 -7.26
N ARG A 36 -20.31 -0.05 -7.86
CA ARG A 36 -20.26 -1.50 -7.62
C ARG A 36 -19.38 -1.90 -6.44
N GLY A 37 -18.72 -0.96 -5.78
CA GLY A 37 -17.88 -1.19 -4.60
C GLY A 37 -16.48 -1.75 -4.89
N ARG A 38 -16.06 -1.82 -6.16
CA ARG A 38 -14.73 -2.31 -6.59
C ARG A 38 -13.64 -1.25 -6.59
N MET A 39 -14.02 -0.02 -6.26
CA MET A 39 -13.15 1.12 -6.06
C MET A 39 -13.68 1.98 -4.92
N VAL A 40 -12.77 2.52 -4.14
CA VAL A 40 -13.08 3.54 -3.11
C VAL A 40 -12.29 4.80 -3.40
N ILE A 41 -12.84 5.93 -2.97
CA ILE A 41 -12.19 7.24 -2.94
C ILE A 41 -12.25 7.70 -1.48
N PRO A 42 -11.24 7.40 -0.65
CA PRO A 42 -11.21 7.81 0.75
C PRO A 42 -11.08 9.33 0.80
N ALA A 43 -12.19 10.00 1.09
CA ALA A 43 -12.31 11.44 0.99
C ALA A 43 -13.31 11.95 2.01
N ASN A 44 -12.90 11.93 3.28
CA ASN A 44 -13.73 12.44 4.34
C ASN A 44 -14.04 13.91 4.05
N THR A 45 -15.32 14.27 4.17
CA THR A 45 -15.84 15.61 3.89
C THR A 45 -15.11 16.72 4.65
N VAL A 46 -14.58 16.44 5.85
CA VAL A 46 -13.76 17.39 6.62
C VAL A 46 -12.37 17.55 6.00
N HIS A 47 -11.73 16.46 5.58
CA HIS A 47 -10.39 16.52 4.97
C HIS A 47 -10.41 17.15 3.59
N LEU A 48 -11.48 16.94 2.82
CA LEU A 48 -11.72 17.58 1.52
C LEU A 48 -11.72 19.12 1.60
N THR A 49 -12.04 19.70 2.76
CA THR A 49 -11.96 21.17 2.95
C THR A 49 -10.54 21.70 3.18
N LYS A 50 -9.55 20.81 3.27
CA LYS A 50 -8.15 21.12 3.58
C LYS A 50 -7.27 20.95 2.34
N ARG A 51 -6.26 20.06 2.39
CA ARG A 51 -5.26 19.85 1.33
C ARG A 51 -5.45 18.57 0.53
N LEU A 52 -6.44 17.74 0.89
CA LEU A 52 -6.63 16.44 0.27
C LEU A 52 -6.80 16.55 -1.25
N GLU A 53 -5.93 15.86 -1.97
CA GLU A 53 -6.05 15.60 -3.39
C GLU A 53 -6.63 14.19 -3.58
N PRO A 54 -7.89 14.05 -4.04
CA PRO A 54 -8.55 12.75 -4.16
C PRO A 54 -7.73 11.72 -4.92
N MET A 55 -7.88 10.45 -4.54
CA MET A 55 -7.21 9.32 -5.17
C MET A 55 -8.12 8.09 -5.14
N ALA A 56 -7.94 7.20 -6.12
CA ALA A 56 -8.75 6.00 -6.27
C ALA A 56 -7.97 4.74 -5.85
N ILE A 57 -8.60 3.92 -5.02
CA ILE A 57 -8.11 2.60 -4.64
C ILE A 57 -9.04 1.56 -5.23
N GLY A 58 -8.56 0.81 -6.23
CA GLY A 58 -9.34 -0.25 -6.86
C GLY A 58 -8.58 -0.96 -7.97
N VAL A 59 -9.03 -2.17 -8.31
CA VAL A 59 -8.36 -3.04 -9.30
C VAL A 59 -8.38 -2.44 -10.71
N ALA A 60 -9.19 -1.42 -11.00
CA ALA A 60 -9.14 -0.72 -12.29
C ALA A 60 -8.03 0.35 -12.37
N ALA A 61 -7.63 0.92 -11.24
CA ALA A 61 -6.65 2.01 -11.12
C ALA A 61 -5.21 1.50 -10.94
N LEU A 62 -4.22 2.40 -10.95
CA LEU A 62 -2.83 2.07 -10.60
C LEU A 62 -2.75 1.48 -9.19
N THR A 63 -1.79 0.58 -8.98
CA THR A 63 -1.58 -0.06 -7.67
C THR A 63 -1.09 0.99 -6.67
N LYS A 64 -1.80 1.15 -5.55
CA LYS A 64 -1.49 2.17 -4.53
C LYS A 64 -0.62 1.62 -3.42
N ILE A 65 0.14 2.48 -2.75
CA ILE A 65 0.89 2.12 -1.56
C ILE A 65 0.50 2.99 -0.36
N ASN A 66 0.55 2.40 0.83
CA ASN A 66 0.35 3.09 2.09
C ASN A 66 1.66 3.12 2.90
N ALA A 67 1.95 4.25 3.55
CA ALA A 67 3.00 4.34 4.56
C ALA A 67 2.40 4.49 5.98
N ASN A 68 2.88 3.70 6.94
CA ASN A 68 2.51 3.85 8.35
C ASN A 68 3.52 4.75 9.07
N ILE A 69 3.03 5.81 9.69
CA ILE A 69 3.78 6.67 10.61
C ILE A 69 3.10 6.59 11.99
N GLY A 70 3.58 7.38 12.94
CA GLY A 70 2.98 7.47 14.27
C GLY A 70 4.02 7.56 15.38
N ASN A 71 3.65 8.25 16.45
CA ASN A 71 4.45 8.33 17.66
C ASN A 71 4.22 7.13 18.58
N SER A 72 5.03 7.04 19.63
CA SER A 72 4.88 6.04 20.67
C SER A 72 5.01 6.67 22.05
N ALA A 73 4.69 5.91 23.10
CA ALA A 73 4.90 6.34 24.48
C ALA A 73 6.36 6.71 24.81
N VAL A 74 7.33 6.26 24.00
CA VAL A 74 8.77 6.41 24.26
C VAL A 74 9.47 7.42 23.36
N THR A 75 8.93 7.72 22.17
CA THR A 75 9.62 8.54 21.15
C THR A 75 8.65 9.22 20.18
N SER A 76 9.17 10.24 19.49
CA SER A 76 8.52 11.03 18.42
C SER A 76 7.54 12.11 18.90
N ASP A 77 7.59 13.27 18.24
CA ASP A 77 6.76 14.45 18.48
C ASP A 77 6.09 14.93 17.18
N GLU A 78 5.27 15.98 17.27
CA GLU A 78 4.56 16.54 16.12
C GLU A 78 5.48 16.87 14.94
N ALA A 79 6.64 17.50 15.20
CA ALA A 79 7.58 17.89 14.16
C ALA A 79 8.17 16.68 13.44
N THR A 80 8.52 15.64 14.20
CA THR A 80 9.07 14.38 13.69
C THR A 80 8.03 13.64 12.84
N GLU A 81 6.77 13.60 13.26
CA GLU A 81 5.70 12.95 12.48
C GLU A 81 5.35 13.73 11.21
N LEU A 82 5.41 15.06 11.22
CA LEU A 82 5.28 15.87 10.01
C LEU A 82 6.45 15.67 9.04
N GLU A 83 7.67 15.46 9.54
CA GLU A 83 8.82 15.11 8.70
C GLU A 83 8.63 13.73 8.05
N LYS A 84 8.16 12.73 8.81
CA LYS A 84 7.84 11.40 8.26
C LYS A 84 6.72 11.47 7.23
N LEU A 85 5.67 12.25 7.47
CA LEU A 85 4.60 12.50 6.49
C LEU A 85 5.17 13.09 5.20
N HIS A 86 6.00 14.13 5.31
CA HIS A 86 6.64 14.76 4.16
C HIS A 86 7.50 13.75 3.40
N MET A 87 8.31 12.94 4.09
CA MET A 87 9.13 11.90 3.46
C MET A 87 8.29 10.84 2.76
N ALA A 88 7.24 10.35 3.41
CA ALA A 88 6.35 9.37 2.81
C ALA A 88 5.74 9.90 1.50
N VAL A 89 5.13 11.08 1.55
CA VAL A 89 4.44 11.69 0.39
C VAL A 89 5.45 12.05 -0.71
N HIS A 90 6.60 12.62 -0.36
CA HIS A 90 7.63 13.04 -1.31
C HIS A 90 8.14 11.87 -2.17
N TYR A 91 8.37 10.70 -1.56
CA TYR A 91 8.83 9.51 -2.28
C TYR A 91 7.69 8.66 -2.88
N GLY A 92 6.44 9.08 -2.69
CA GLY A 92 5.31 8.61 -3.48
C GLY A 92 4.29 7.75 -2.73
N ALA A 93 4.25 7.77 -1.39
CA ALA A 93 3.16 7.17 -0.64
C ALA A 93 1.81 7.75 -1.10
N ASP A 94 0.88 6.87 -1.45
CA ASP A 94 -0.41 7.27 -2.02
C ASP A 94 -1.46 7.49 -0.91
N THR A 95 -1.30 6.83 0.25
CA THR A 95 -2.00 7.11 1.51
C THR A 95 -1.00 7.03 2.67
N VAL A 96 -1.39 7.59 3.83
CA VAL A 96 -0.61 7.48 5.07
C VAL A 96 -1.51 7.09 6.23
N MET A 97 -1.08 6.17 7.09
CA MET A 97 -1.78 5.90 8.35
C MET A 97 -1.03 6.49 9.53
N ASP A 98 -1.75 7.18 10.40
CA ASP A 98 -1.29 7.56 11.73
C ASP A 98 -1.61 6.44 12.73
N LEU A 99 -0.58 5.71 13.13
CA LEU A 99 -0.66 4.61 14.10
C LEU A 99 -0.14 5.02 15.49
N SER A 100 -0.17 6.32 15.79
CA SER A 100 0.27 6.90 17.06
C SER A 100 -0.35 6.22 18.28
N THR A 101 0.49 5.87 19.25
CA THR A 101 0.09 5.34 20.57
C THR A 101 0.73 6.11 21.72
N GLY A 102 1.27 7.29 21.46
CA GLY A 102 1.95 8.12 22.44
C GLY A 102 1.04 9.16 23.10
N LYS A 103 1.65 10.25 23.55
CA LYS A 103 0.93 11.43 24.05
C LYS A 103 0.50 12.32 22.89
N ASP A 104 -0.45 13.21 23.16
CA ASP A 104 -0.88 14.29 22.26
C ASP A 104 -1.36 13.81 20.88
N ILE A 105 -1.90 12.58 20.81
CA ILE A 105 -2.36 11.91 19.59
C ILE A 105 -3.33 12.81 18.80
N ASP A 106 -4.26 13.49 19.48
CA ASP A 106 -5.21 14.39 18.81
C ASP A 106 -4.53 15.56 18.10
N THR A 107 -3.59 16.22 18.78
CA THR A 107 -2.87 17.38 18.25
C THR A 107 -2.01 16.97 17.06
N ILE A 108 -1.25 15.88 17.21
CA ILE A 108 -0.38 15.35 16.17
C ILE A 108 -1.20 14.96 14.94
N ARG A 109 -2.29 14.20 15.12
CA ARG A 109 -3.14 13.79 14.00
C ARG A 109 -3.80 14.98 13.31
N GLN A 110 -4.27 15.97 14.05
CA GLN A 110 -4.83 17.19 13.45
C GLN A 110 -3.80 17.94 12.61
N ALA A 111 -2.54 18.02 13.07
CA ALA A 111 -1.45 18.61 12.31
C ALA A 111 -1.14 17.81 11.03
N ILE A 112 -1.09 16.47 11.13
CA ILE A 112 -0.92 15.56 9.98
C ILE A 112 -2.03 15.78 8.95
N ILE A 113 -3.31 15.74 9.36
CA ILE A 113 -4.45 15.94 8.45
C ILE A 113 -4.44 17.36 7.84
N ALA A 114 -4.00 18.37 8.57
CA ALA A 114 -3.90 19.73 8.02
C ALA A 114 -2.80 19.87 6.95
N ALA A 115 -1.72 19.10 7.07
CA ALA A 115 -0.57 19.14 6.18
C ALA A 115 -0.68 18.16 4.99
N SER A 116 -1.43 17.06 5.15
CA SER A 116 -1.45 15.97 4.18
C SER A 116 -2.24 16.28 2.91
N PRO A 117 -1.63 16.09 1.72
CA PRO A 117 -2.37 16.08 0.45
C PRO A 117 -2.94 14.69 0.10
N VAL A 118 -2.60 13.65 0.87
CA VAL A 118 -3.04 12.26 0.64
C VAL A 118 -4.01 11.80 1.74
N PRO A 119 -4.86 10.79 1.49
CA PRO A 119 -5.75 10.26 2.51
C PRO A 119 -5.02 9.80 3.76
N ILE A 120 -5.60 10.09 4.93
CA ILE A 120 -5.10 9.70 6.24
C ILE A 120 -5.98 8.60 6.82
N GLY A 121 -5.36 7.46 7.15
CA GLY A 121 -5.99 6.35 7.86
C GLY A 121 -5.60 6.27 9.34
N THR A 122 -6.41 5.57 10.12
CA THR A 122 -6.10 5.27 11.53
C THR A 122 -6.59 3.88 11.94
N VAL A 123 -6.18 3.44 13.14
CA VAL A 123 -6.78 2.31 13.85
C VAL A 123 -7.37 2.85 15.16
N PRO A 124 -8.68 3.20 15.22
CA PRO A 124 -9.26 3.93 16.34
C PRO A 124 -9.06 3.29 17.72
N ILE A 125 -8.96 1.95 17.77
CA ILE A 125 -8.77 1.20 19.01
C ILE A 125 -7.47 1.57 19.73
N TYR A 126 -6.43 2.02 19.01
CA TYR A 126 -5.13 2.33 19.61
C TYR A 126 -5.21 3.56 20.51
N GLN A 127 -5.78 4.66 20.01
CA GLN A 127 -5.97 5.86 20.83
C GLN A 127 -6.98 5.62 21.94
N MET A 128 -8.09 4.92 21.64
CA MET A 128 -9.10 4.59 22.66
C MET A 128 -8.46 3.84 23.84
N LEU A 129 -7.58 2.87 23.57
CA LEU A 129 -6.91 2.12 24.62
C LEU A 129 -5.99 3.00 25.46
N GLU A 130 -5.23 3.91 24.85
CA GLU A 130 -4.39 4.87 25.58
C GLU A 130 -5.23 5.79 26.48
N GLU A 131 -6.38 6.28 25.99
CA GLU A 131 -7.31 7.10 26.77
C GLU A 131 -7.98 6.33 27.94
N LEU A 132 -8.11 5.01 27.82
CA LEU A 132 -8.57 4.11 28.88
C LEU A 132 -7.45 3.66 29.84
N GLY A 133 -6.22 4.16 29.68
CA GLY A 133 -5.10 3.80 30.54
C GLY A 133 -4.47 2.43 30.24
N GLY A 134 -4.70 1.89 29.04
CA GLY A 134 -4.05 0.69 28.54
C GLY A 134 -4.78 -0.63 28.80
N ASP A 135 -5.89 -0.61 29.55
CA ASP A 135 -6.66 -1.83 29.83
C ASP A 135 -7.86 -1.97 28.88
N ILE A 136 -7.77 -2.95 27.99
CA ILE A 136 -8.85 -3.23 27.05
C ILE A 136 -10.09 -3.77 27.77
N ASP A 137 -9.92 -4.38 28.95
CA ASP A 137 -11.02 -4.97 29.70
C ASP A 137 -12.04 -3.90 30.20
N ASP A 138 -11.63 -2.63 30.27
CA ASP A 138 -12.52 -1.50 30.63
C ASP A 138 -13.29 -0.91 29.43
N MET A 139 -13.03 -1.41 28.22
CA MET A 139 -13.71 -0.94 27.01
C MET A 139 -15.20 -1.28 27.05
N LYS A 140 -16.02 -0.27 26.76
CA LYS A 140 -17.44 -0.43 26.39
C LYS A 140 -17.60 -0.12 24.90
N PRO A 141 -18.59 -0.70 24.21
CA PRO A 141 -18.84 -0.40 22.80
C PRO A 141 -18.96 1.11 22.51
N GLN A 142 -19.60 1.86 23.41
CA GLN A 142 -19.74 3.32 23.27
C GLN A 142 -18.39 4.05 23.21
N HIS A 143 -17.37 3.62 23.96
CA HIS A 143 -16.04 4.25 23.92
C HIS A 143 -15.44 4.18 22.50
N PHE A 144 -15.69 3.08 21.79
CA PHE A 144 -15.19 2.91 20.43
C PHE A 144 -15.99 3.71 19.40
N LEU A 145 -17.33 3.76 19.55
CA LEU A 145 -18.19 4.60 18.72
C LEU A 145 -17.79 6.08 18.85
N ASP A 146 -17.63 6.57 20.08
CA ASP A 146 -17.21 7.95 20.37
C ASP A 146 -15.83 8.24 19.78
N MET A 147 -14.89 7.30 19.87
CA MET A 147 -13.56 7.45 19.29
C MET A 147 -13.60 7.52 17.76
N CYS A 148 -14.42 6.68 17.12
CA CYS A 148 -14.61 6.72 15.67
C CYS A 148 -15.21 8.05 15.22
N GLU A 149 -16.26 8.54 15.89
CA GLU A 149 -16.86 9.83 15.56
C GLU A 149 -15.88 10.99 15.79
N LYS A 150 -15.13 10.98 16.90
CA LYS A 150 -14.08 11.97 17.20
C LYS A 150 -13.07 12.05 16.07
N GLN A 151 -12.53 10.91 15.63
CA GLN A 151 -11.53 10.88 14.55
C GLN A 151 -12.14 11.24 13.18
N ALA A 152 -13.38 10.83 12.91
CA ALA A 152 -14.09 11.20 11.69
C ALA A 152 -14.28 12.73 11.60
N SER A 153 -14.63 13.37 12.73
CA SER A 153 -14.78 14.83 12.83
C SER A 153 -13.47 15.60 12.64
N GLN A 154 -12.30 14.97 12.86
CA GLN A 154 -10.99 15.56 12.59
C GLN A 154 -10.61 15.52 11.10
N GLY A 155 -11.22 14.62 10.33
CA GLY A 155 -10.95 14.40 8.91
C GLY A 155 -10.12 13.16 8.61
N VAL A 156 -10.23 12.08 9.40
CA VAL A 156 -9.67 10.78 9.01
C VAL A 156 -10.47 10.19 7.85
N ASP A 157 -9.82 9.77 6.77
CA ASP A 157 -10.47 9.33 5.53
C ASP A 157 -10.88 7.87 5.53
N TYR A 158 -10.13 7.02 6.24
CA TYR A 158 -10.47 5.61 6.41
C TYR A 158 -10.03 5.10 7.77
N MET A 159 -10.75 4.10 8.28
CA MET A 159 -10.46 3.53 9.59
C MET A 159 -10.37 2.01 9.49
N THR A 160 -9.27 1.48 10.03
CA THR A 160 -9.10 0.06 10.24
C THR A 160 -9.88 -0.39 11.47
N VAL A 161 -10.87 -1.25 11.23
CA VAL A 161 -11.75 -1.77 12.29
C VAL A 161 -11.78 -3.30 12.22
N HIS A 162 -11.43 -3.94 13.31
CA HIS A 162 -11.29 -5.39 13.43
C HIS A 162 -12.62 -6.04 13.81
N ALA A 163 -13.62 -5.94 12.92
CA ALA A 163 -14.96 -6.48 13.15
C ALA A 163 -15.13 -7.92 12.65
N GLY A 164 -14.14 -8.50 11.95
CA GLY A 164 -14.26 -9.82 11.32
C GLY A 164 -13.91 -11.02 12.20
N LEU A 165 -13.06 -10.86 13.21
CA LEU A 165 -12.79 -11.93 14.18
C LEU A 165 -13.98 -12.11 15.12
N LEU A 166 -14.55 -13.31 15.12
CA LEU A 166 -15.66 -13.68 15.99
C LEU A 166 -15.17 -14.56 17.14
N GLN A 167 -15.97 -14.64 18.20
CA GLN A 167 -15.65 -15.46 19.39
C GLN A 167 -15.38 -16.92 19.02
N GLU A 168 -16.15 -17.47 18.09
CA GLU A 168 -15.99 -18.82 17.55
C GLU A 168 -14.69 -19.02 16.78
N HIS A 169 -14.03 -17.96 16.28
CA HIS A 169 -12.76 -18.10 15.55
C HIS A 169 -11.55 -18.25 16.50
N LEU A 170 -11.66 -17.81 17.75
CA LEU A 170 -10.50 -17.71 18.66
C LEU A 170 -9.81 -19.04 18.94
N HIS A 171 -10.57 -20.15 18.95
CA HIS A 171 -9.97 -21.47 19.18
C HIS A 171 -9.09 -21.93 18.01
N LEU A 172 -9.37 -21.45 16.79
CA LEU A 172 -8.61 -21.80 15.57
C LEU A 172 -7.17 -21.28 15.64
N THR A 173 -6.92 -20.19 16.37
CA THR A 173 -5.59 -19.59 16.49
C THR A 173 -4.71 -20.26 17.54
N THR A 174 -5.25 -21.21 18.33
CA THR A 174 -4.51 -21.83 19.44
C THR A 174 -3.38 -22.76 19.01
N ALA A 175 -3.47 -23.28 17.79
CA ALA A 175 -2.45 -24.15 17.20
C ALA A 175 -1.41 -23.40 16.35
N ARG A 176 -1.58 -22.09 16.13
CA ARG A 176 -0.65 -21.26 15.36
C ARG A 176 0.71 -21.16 16.04
N ILE A 177 1.77 -21.04 15.25
CA ILE A 177 3.12 -20.77 15.76
C ILE A 177 3.21 -19.37 16.37
N THR A 178 2.60 -18.38 15.71
CA THR A 178 2.68 -16.96 16.11
C THR A 178 1.37 -16.41 16.68
N GLY A 179 0.32 -17.22 16.77
CA GLY A 179 -0.96 -16.82 17.36
C GLY A 179 -1.65 -15.68 16.60
N ILE A 180 -2.06 -14.65 17.34
CA ILE A 180 -2.70 -13.44 16.79
C ILE A 180 -1.67 -12.31 16.81
N VAL A 181 -1.16 -11.93 15.64
CA VAL A 181 -0.14 -10.86 15.50
C VAL A 181 -0.72 -9.49 15.19
N SER A 182 -2.02 -9.40 14.88
CA SER A 182 -2.70 -8.12 14.80
C SER A 182 -2.83 -7.50 16.18
N ARG A 183 -2.31 -6.28 16.36
CA ARG A 183 -2.48 -5.53 17.62
C ARG A 183 -3.96 -5.30 17.91
N GLY A 184 -4.72 -4.78 16.95
CA GLY A 184 -6.17 -4.56 17.13
C GLY A 184 -6.94 -5.88 17.29
N GLY A 185 -6.59 -6.92 16.52
CA GLY A 185 -7.20 -8.24 16.64
C GLY A 185 -6.97 -8.89 18.01
N SER A 186 -5.73 -8.86 18.52
CA SER A 186 -5.39 -9.43 19.83
C SER A 186 -6.08 -8.70 21.00
N LEU A 187 -6.23 -7.37 20.91
CA LEU A 187 -6.98 -6.58 21.88
C LEU A 187 -8.45 -7.00 21.93
N ILE A 188 -9.11 -7.09 20.77
CA ILE A 188 -10.51 -7.52 20.68
C ILE A 188 -10.70 -8.99 21.10
N ALA A 189 -9.76 -9.86 20.75
CA ALA A 189 -9.74 -11.25 21.24
C ALA A 189 -9.67 -11.31 22.77
N ARG A 190 -8.79 -10.51 23.40
CA ARG A 190 -8.73 -10.40 24.86
C ARG A 190 -10.06 -9.91 25.43
N TRP A 191 -10.63 -8.84 24.87
CA TRP A 191 -11.92 -8.30 25.32
C TRP A 191 -13.03 -9.36 25.31
N MET A 192 -13.16 -10.11 24.21
CA MET A 192 -14.15 -11.20 24.07
C MET A 192 -13.91 -12.30 25.10
N MET A 193 -12.64 -12.65 25.37
CA MET A 193 -12.30 -13.68 26.34
C MET A 193 -12.55 -13.24 27.78
N THR A 194 -12.39 -11.96 28.11
CA THR A 194 -12.68 -11.42 29.44
C THR A 194 -14.20 -11.36 29.68
N HIS A 195 -14.95 -10.81 28.73
CA HIS A 195 -16.39 -10.57 28.88
C HIS A 195 -17.27 -11.78 28.55
N LYS A 196 -16.72 -12.76 27.83
CA LYS A 196 -17.49 -13.91 27.29
C LYS A 196 -18.61 -13.49 26.35
N GLU A 197 -18.41 -12.37 25.65
CA GLU A 197 -19.35 -11.80 24.69
C GLU A 197 -18.77 -11.85 23.26
N GLN A 198 -19.63 -11.67 22.26
CA GLN A 198 -19.22 -11.55 20.86
C GLN A 198 -18.48 -10.22 20.63
N ASN A 199 -17.66 -10.16 19.58
CA ASN A 199 -16.94 -8.97 19.16
C ASN A 199 -17.86 -7.72 19.14
N PRO A 200 -17.57 -6.70 19.96
CA PRO A 200 -18.44 -5.54 20.10
C PRO A 200 -18.46 -4.69 18.82
N LEU A 201 -17.40 -4.76 18.02
CA LEU A 201 -17.29 -4.06 16.73
C LEU A 201 -18.17 -4.73 15.66
N TYR A 202 -18.38 -6.04 15.77
CA TYR A 202 -19.31 -6.79 14.92
C TYR A 202 -20.77 -6.54 15.30
N THR A 203 -21.09 -6.54 16.59
CA THR A 203 -22.47 -6.35 17.08
C THR A 203 -22.97 -4.92 16.89
N HIS A 204 -22.08 -3.93 16.98
CA HIS A 204 -22.37 -2.50 16.74
C HIS A 204 -21.98 -2.02 15.34
N PHE A 205 -21.81 -2.93 14.38
CA PHE A 205 -21.34 -2.58 13.04
C PHE A 205 -22.26 -1.59 12.30
N GLU A 206 -23.57 -1.68 12.50
CA GLU A 206 -24.53 -0.76 11.88
C GLU A 206 -24.42 0.67 12.45
N ASP A 207 -24.16 0.80 13.75
CA ASP A 207 -23.93 2.09 14.41
C ASP A 207 -22.66 2.75 13.86
N LEU A 208 -21.59 1.96 13.68
CA LEU A 208 -20.35 2.41 13.04
C LEU A 208 -20.58 2.84 11.58
N CYS A 209 -21.42 2.11 10.83
CA CYS A 209 -21.77 2.51 9.47
C CYS A 209 -22.48 3.87 9.44
N ASP A 210 -23.38 4.13 10.39
CA ASP A 210 -24.09 5.42 10.45
C ASP A 210 -23.11 6.57 10.72
N ILE A 211 -22.10 6.38 11.59
CA ILE A 211 -21.01 7.34 11.80
C ILE A 211 -20.19 7.53 10.53
N PHE A 212 -19.71 6.45 9.90
CA PHE A 212 -18.81 6.54 8.75
C PHE A 212 -19.50 7.20 7.55
N ARG A 213 -20.77 6.88 7.32
CA ARG A 213 -21.61 7.49 6.27
C ARG A 213 -21.79 8.99 6.45
N GLN A 214 -21.85 9.49 7.69
CA GLN A 214 -22.03 10.92 7.96
C GLN A 214 -20.87 11.76 7.42
N TYR A 215 -19.64 11.25 7.52
CA TYR A 215 -18.43 11.98 7.15
C TYR A 215 -17.79 11.49 5.83
N ASP A 216 -18.31 10.41 5.23
CA ASP A 216 -17.70 9.66 4.11
C ASP A 216 -16.34 9.04 4.47
N VAL A 217 -16.27 8.45 5.67
CA VAL A 217 -15.14 7.61 6.07
C VAL A 217 -15.26 6.26 5.36
N THR A 218 -14.17 5.85 4.72
CA THR A 218 -14.07 4.53 4.09
C THR A 218 -13.75 3.47 5.15
N TRP A 219 -14.45 2.34 5.11
CA TRP A 219 -14.09 1.18 5.90
C TRP A 219 -12.79 0.56 5.38
N SER A 220 -11.82 0.36 6.27
CA SER A 220 -10.77 -0.63 6.10
C SER A 220 -11.10 -1.80 7.03
N LEU A 221 -11.70 -2.85 6.50
CA LEU A 221 -12.11 -4.00 7.32
C LEU A 221 -10.86 -4.81 7.68
N GLY A 222 -10.43 -4.70 8.94
CA GLY A 222 -9.13 -5.16 9.41
C GLY A 222 -9.01 -6.67 9.53
N ASP A 223 -7.81 -7.18 9.25
CA ASP A 223 -7.45 -8.59 9.27
C ASP A 223 -6.90 -9.03 10.65
N GLY A 224 -7.78 -9.05 11.64
CA GLY A 224 -7.45 -9.38 13.03
C GLY A 224 -6.76 -10.73 13.21
N LEU A 225 -7.02 -11.70 12.34
CA LEU A 225 -6.50 -13.05 12.34
C LEU A 225 -5.51 -13.30 11.18
N ARG A 226 -4.85 -12.27 10.62
CA ARG A 226 -3.79 -12.50 9.63
C ARG A 226 -2.65 -13.39 10.16
N PRO A 227 -1.95 -14.13 9.27
CA PRO A 227 -0.79 -14.94 9.65
C PRO A 227 0.44 -14.06 9.95
N GLY A 228 1.14 -14.39 11.04
CA GLY A 228 2.39 -13.74 11.47
C GLY A 228 3.65 -14.54 11.22
N CYS A 229 3.53 -15.70 10.57
CA CYS A 229 4.64 -16.48 10.06
C CYS A 229 4.15 -17.33 8.88
N ILE A 230 5.10 -17.85 8.09
CA ILE A 230 4.81 -18.68 6.90
C ILE A 230 4.01 -19.93 7.26
N ALA A 231 4.21 -20.51 8.44
CA ALA A 231 3.52 -21.74 8.86
C ALA A 231 2.03 -21.53 9.15
N ASP A 232 1.63 -20.32 9.53
CA ASP A 232 0.25 -19.97 9.87
C ASP A 232 -0.54 -19.47 8.64
N ALA A 233 0.13 -19.34 7.48
CA ALA A 233 -0.45 -18.80 6.27
C ALA A 233 -1.58 -19.69 5.71
N SER A 234 -2.66 -19.05 5.26
CA SER A 234 -3.81 -19.69 4.63
C SER A 234 -4.52 -20.72 5.53
N ASP A 235 -4.47 -20.52 6.84
CA ASP A 235 -5.12 -21.40 7.81
C ASP A 235 -6.63 -21.12 7.93
N GLU A 236 -7.30 -21.94 8.76
CA GLU A 236 -8.74 -21.84 8.97
C GLU A 236 -9.14 -20.53 9.67
N ALA A 237 -8.33 -20.03 10.60
CA ALA A 237 -8.62 -18.78 11.31
C ALA A 237 -8.62 -17.57 10.36
N GLN A 238 -7.60 -17.47 9.50
CA GLN A 238 -7.48 -16.39 8.53
C GLN A 238 -8.70 -16.36 7.59
N PHE A 239 -9.07 -17.52 7.05
CA PHE A 239 -10.16 -17.58 6.09
C PHE A 239 -11.55 -17.52 6.73
N SER A 240 -11.71 -17.92 7.99
CA SER A 240 -12.96 -17.72 8.72
C SER A 240 -13.22 -16.23 8.94
N GLU A 241 -12.19 -15.45 9.27
CA GLU A 241 -12.32 -13.99 9.33
C GLU A 241 -12.63 -13.40 7.94
N LEU A 242 -11.90 -13.78 6.89
CA LEU A 242 -12.14 -13.28 5.52
C LEU A 242 -13.60 -13.45 5.08
N HIS A 243 -14.21 -14.60 5.41
CA HIS A 243 -15.61 -14.88 5.12
C HIS A 243 -16.54 -13.84 5.77
N VAL A 244 -16.28 -13.51 7.05
CA VAL A 244 -17.03 -12.49 7.79
C VAL A 244 -16.76 -11.09 7.23
N LEU A 245 -15.53 -10.76 6.83
CA LEU A 245 -15.23 -9.48 6.18
C LEU A 245 -16.05 -9.30 4.88
N GLY A 246 -16.30 -10.38 4.13
CA GLY A 246 -17.21 -10.37 2.99
C GLY A 246 -18.67 -10.06 3.39
N GLU A 247 -19.17 -10.66 4.47
CA GLU A 247 -20.49 -10.33 5.02
C GLU A 247 -20.59 -8.84 5.40
N LEU A 248 -19.61 -8.35 6.15
CA LEU A 248 -19.54 -6.96 6.62
C LEU A 248 -19.42 -5.97 5.46
N THR A 249 -18.69 -6.34 4.40
CA THR A 249 -18.62 -5.55 3.16
C THR A 249 -20.00 -5.30 2.57
N ARG A 250 -20.81 -6.35 2.41
CA ARG A 250 -22.17 -6.25 1.87
C ARG A 250 -23.08 -5.42 2.78
N ARG A 251 -22.95 -5.56 4.10
CA ARG A 251 -23.70 -4.77 5.10
C ARG A 251 -23.36 -3.28 5.02
N ALA A 252 -22.08 -2.93 5.02
CA ALA A 252 -21.61 -1.54 4.88
C ALA A 252 -22.05 -0.92 3.55
N TRP A 253 -21.99 -1.68 2.45
CA TRP A 253 -22.52 -1.23 1.16
C TRP A 253 -24.02 -0.98 1.17
N ALA A 254 -24.82 -1.80 1.87
CA ALA A 254 -26.25 -1.57 2.02
C ALA A 254 -26.54 -0.28 2.80
N LYS A 255 -25.66 0.08 3.74
CA LYS A 255 -25.66 1.36 4.45
C LYS A 255 -25.02 2.52 3.68
N GLY A 256 -24.50 2.30 2.47
CA GLY A 256 -23.93 3.36 1.63
C GLY A 256 -22.50 3.76 2.02
N CYS A 257 -21.78 2.95 2.79
CA CYS A 257 -20.38 3.21 3.13
C CYS A 257 -19.44 2.62 2.08
N GLN A 258 -18.32 3.29 1.82
CA GLN A 258 -17.22 2.77 1.01
C GLN A 258 -16.45 1.71 1.81
N VAL A 259 -15.92 0.67 1.15
CA VAL A 259 -15.23 -0.45 1.82
C VAL A 259 -14.01 -0.90 1.03
N MET A 260 -12.89 -1.07 1.72
CA MET A 260 -11.78 -1.92 1.34
C MET A 260 -11.54 -2.98 2.43
N VAL A 261 -10.93 -4.10 2.06
CA VAL A 261 -10.69 -5.25 2.94
C VAL A 261 -9.19 -5.40 3.15
N GLU A 262 -8.76 -5.55 4.40
CA GLU A 262 -7.37 -5.83 4.72
C GLU A 262 -7.02 -7.31 4.54
N GLY A 263 -5.75 -7.60 4.30
CA GLY A 263 -5.27 -8.94 3.97
C GLY A 263 -3.85 -9.21 4.43
N PRO A 264 -3.42 -10.48 4.29
CA PRO A 264 -2.43 -11.12 5.13
C PRO A 264 -1.05 -10.48 5.15
N GLY A 265 -0.34 -10.83 6.24
CA GLY A 265 1.03 -10.42 6.55
C GLY A 265 2.09 -11.38 6.02
N HIS A 266 2.18 -12.61 6.55
CA HIS A 266 3.23 -13.57 6.15
C HIS A 266 2.63 -14.70 5.30
N VAL A 267 3.04 -14.80 4.03
CA VAL A 267 2.48 -15.76 3.07
C VAL A 267 3.55 -16.21 2.09
N PRO A 268 3.84 -17.53 1.96
CA PRO A 268 4.81 -18.01 0.98
C PRO A 268 4.30 -17.78 -0.44
N MET A 269 5.22 -17.56 -1.38
CA MET A 269 4.90 -17.09 -2.74
C MET A 269 3.83 -17.92 -3.47
N ASP A 270 3.83 -19.24 -3.27
CA ASP A 270 2.91 -20.17 -3.93
C ASP A 270 1.44 -20.01 -3.51
N GLN A 271 1.18 -19.28 -2.41
CA GLN A 271 -0.17 -19.09 -1.87
C GLN A 271 -0.74 -17.69 -2.11
N ILE A 272 0.06 -16.75 -2.64
CA ILE A 272 -0.34 -15.33 -2.75
C ILE A 272 -1.49 -15.13 -3.73
N ASP A 273 -1.39 -15.67 -4.95
CA ASP A 273 -2.46 -15.53 -5.95
C ASP A 273 -3.78 -16.10 -5.43
N MET A 274 -3.74 -17.28 -4.80
CA MET A 274 -4.91 -17.91 -4.18
C MET A 274 -5.55 -17.00 -3.13
N ASN A 275 -4.77 -16.37 -2.25
CA ASN A 275 -5.31 -15.44 -1.24
C ASN A 275 -6.04 -14.25 -1.89
N VAL A 276 -5.43 -13.64 -2.92
CA VAL A 276 -6.04 -12.52 -3.64
C VAL A 276 -7.33 -12.94 -4.36
N LYS A 277 -7.32 -14.08 -5.06
CA LYS A 277 -8.52 -14.60 -5.75
C LYS A 277 -9.63 -14.99 -4.79
N ARG A 278 -9.27 -15.53 -3.62
CA ARG A 278 -10.23 -15.89 -2.59
C ARG A 278 -10.90 -14.65 -2.01
N GLN A 279 -10.15 -13.60 -1.72
CA GLN A 279 -10.74 -12.33 -1.27
C GLN A 279 -11.69 -11.76 -2.32
N MET A 280 -11.31 -11.75 -3.61
CA MET A 280 -12.19 -11.28 -4.67
C MET A 280 -13.51 -12.05 -4.72
N SER A 281 -13.47 -13.36 -4.49
CA SER A 281 -14.66 -14.22 -4.47
C SER A 281 -15.53 -14.03 -3.23
N GLU A 282 -14.94 -13.86 -2.04
CA GLU A 282 -15.68 -13.81 -0.77
C GLU A 282 -16.21 -12.39 -0.45
N CYS A 283 -15.46 -11.37 -0.89
CA CYS A 283 -15.72 -9.96 -0.61
C CYS A 283 -16.22 -9.17 -1.83
N ASP A 284 -16.81 -9.87 -2.81
CA ASP A 284 -17.46 -9.25 -3.98
C ASP A 284 -16.55 -8.26 -4.74
N GLU A 285 -15.27 -8.62 -4.89
CA GLU A 285 -14.21 -7.82 -5.53
C GLU A 285 -13.95 -6.44 -4.89
N ALA A 286 -14.35 -6.22 -3.64
CA ALA A 286 -13.97 -5.02 -2.89
C ALA A 286 -12.43 -4.81 -2.92
N PRO A 287 -11.92 -3.57 -2.96
CA PRO A 287 -10.48 -3.31 -3.00
C PRO A 287 -9.73 -4.04 -1.88
N PHE A 288 -8.68 -4.76 -2.24
CA PHE A 288 -7.87 -5.52 -1.30
C PHE A 288 -6.62 -4.73 -0.89
N TYR A 289 -6.38 -4.62 0.42
CA TYR A 289 -5.30 -3.88 1.04
C TYR A 289 -4.41 -4.83 1.86
N VAL A 290 -3.21 -5.16 1.37
CA VAL A 290 -2.37 -6.21 1.98
C VAL A 290 -1.14 -5.64 2.69
N LEU A 291 -0.71 -6.25 3.80
CA LEU A 291 0.53 -5.90 4.50
C LEU A 291 1.69 -6.76 3.98
N GLY A 292 2.41 -6.28 2.97
CA GLY A 292 3.33 -7.11 2.19
C GLY A 292 2.60 -7.91 1.11
N PRO A 293 2.52 -9.25 1.18
CA PRO A 293 2.95 -10.11 2.29
C PRO A 293 4.46 -10.44 2.31
N LEU A 294 5.02 -10.71 3.49
CA LEU A 294 6.36 -11.26 3.69
C LEU A 294 6.41 -12.71 3.19
N VAL A 295 7.32 -12.99 2.25
CA VAL A 295 7.45 -14.33 1.64
C VAL A 295 8.35 -15.29 2.40
N THR A 296 9.06 -14.80 3.43
CA THR A 296 9.95 -15.59 4.28
C THR A 296 10.21 -14.86 5.61
N ASP A 297 10.38 -15.62 6.69
CA ASP A 297 10.52 -15.08 8.06
C ASP A 297 11.97 -14.92 8.54
N ILE A 298 12.95 -15.24 7.70
CA ILE A 298 14.34 -15.48 8.11
C ILE A 298 15.26 -14.26 7.97
N ALA A 299 14.72 -13.09 7.60
CA ALA A 299 15.52 -11.90 7.29
C ALA A 299 15.06 -10.61 7.98
N PRO A 300 14.84 -10.61 9.33
CA PRO A 300 14.55 -9.38 10.05
C PRO A 300 15.66 -8.35 9.83
N GLY A 301 15.29 -7.08 9.65
CA GLY A 301 16.19 -6.02 9.14
C GLY A 301 16.08 -5.81 7.63
N TYR A 302 15.50 -6.76 6.90
CA TYR A 302 15.32 -6.73 5.45
C TYR A 302 13.88 -7.06 5.05
N ASP A 303 12.92 -6.88 5.96
CA ASP A 303 11.53 -7.27 5.70
C ASP A 303 10.83 -6.40 4.65
N HIS A 304 11.31 -5.17 4.44
CA HIS A 304 10.95 -4.37 3.25
C HIS A 304 11.27 -5.09 1.92
N ILE A 305 12.30 -5.94 1.87
CA ILE A 305 12.65 -6.75 0.69
C ILE A 305 11.81 -8.03 0.63
N THR A 306 11.73 -8.77 1.75
CA THR A 306 10.95 -10.02 1.81
C THR A 306 9.49 -9.76 1.45
N SER A 307 8.94 -8.64 1.91
CA SER A 307 7.57 -8.23 1.63
C SER A 307 7.38 -7.60 0.26
N ALA A 308 8.34 -6.86 -0.30
CA ALA A 308 8.22 -6.29 -1.64
C ALA A 308 8.03 -7.38 -2.72
N ILE A 309 8.63 -8.55 -2.53
CA ILE A 309 8.42 -9.72 -3.41
C ILE A 309 6.95 -10.13 -3.38
N GLY A 310 6.38 -10.32 -2.19
CA GLY A 310 4.99 -10.73 -2.05
C GLY A 310 4.02 -9.64 -2.47
N ALA A 311 4.32 -8.37 -2.17
CA ALA A 311 3.53 -7.20 -2.54
C ALA A 311 3.43 -7.03 -4.07
N ALA A 312 4.52 -7.26 -4.80
CA ALA A 312 4.50 -7.24 -6.26
C ALA A 312 3.61 -8.36 -6.83
N LEU A 313 3.69 -9.57 -6.27
CA LEU A 313 2.83 -10.70 -6.66
C LEU A 313 1.36 -10.46 -6.32
N ALA A 314 1.08 -9.92 -5.14
CA ALA A 314 -0.27 -9.60 -4.69
C ALA A 314 -0.88 -8.50 -5.56
N GLY A 315 -0.13 -7.42 -5.81
CA GLY A 315 -0.53 -6.34 -6.71
C GLY A 315 -0.81 -6.85 -8.12
N TRP A 316 0.07 -7.71 -8.67
CA TRP A 316 -0.13 -8.34 -9.98
C TRP A 316 -1.40 -9.20 -10.02
N SER A 317 -1.65 -9.97 -8.96
CA SER A 317 -2.83 -10.82 -8.81
C SER A 317 -4.14 -10.02 -8.66
N GLY A 318 -4.01 -8.75 -8.24
CA GLY A 318 -5.07 -7.75 -8.23
C GLY A 318 -5.34 -7.08 -6.88
N ALA A 319 -4.41 -7.12 -5.93
CA ALA A 319 -4.48 -6.24 -4.76
C ALA A 319 -4.46 -4.76 -5.20
N ALA A 320 -5.28 -3.94 -4.55
CA ALA A 320 -5.49 -2.55 -4.95
C ALA A 320 -4.55 -1.59 -4.21
N MET A 321 -4.22 -1.92 -2.96
CA MET A 321 -3.31 -1.14 -2.12
C MET A 321 -2.34 -2.05 -1.37
N LEU A 322 -1.10 -1.60 -1.23
CA LEU A 322 -0.02 -2.33 -0.57
C LEU A 322 0.45 -1.53 0.65
N CYS A 323 0.24 -2.04 1.85
CA CYS A 323 0.81 -1.46 3.06
C CYS A 323 2.29 -1.76 3.08
N TYR A 324 3.10 -0.72 3.18
CA TYR A 324 4.54 -0.90 3.20
C TYR A 324 5.00 -1.70 4.42
N VAL A 325 6.23 -2.18 4.34
CA VAL A 325 6.95 -2.77 5.46
C VAL A 325 8.32 -2.13 5.44
N THR A 326 8.78 -1.68 6.60
CA THR A 326 10.06 -0.97 6.72
C THR A 326 11.19 -1.96 7.02
N PRO A 327 12.47 -1.56 6.88
CA PRO A 327 13.59 -2.37 7.37
C PRO A 327 13.49 -2.72 8.87
N LYS A 328 12.82 -1.89 9.67
CA LYS A 328 12.66 -2.08 11.13
C LYS A 328 11.45 -2.92 11.54
N GLU A 329 10.69 -3.47 10.59
CA GLU A 329 9.64 -4.43 10.93
C GLU A 329 10.20 -5.55 11.83
N HIS A 330 9.43 -5.95 12.83
CA HIS A 330 9.84 -6.90 13.88
C HIS A 330 11.00 -6.46 14.79
N LEU A 331 11.53 -5.24 14.65
CA LEU A 331 12.72 -4.76 15.37
C LEU A 331 12.50 -3.45 16.13
N GLY A 332 11.68 -2.53 15.62
CA GLY A 332 11.43 -1.25 16.29
C GLY A 332 10.65 -0.24 15.46
N LEU A 333 10.59 1.00 15.95
CA LEU A 333 9.90 2.08 15.25
C LEU A 333 10.75 2.66 14.12
N PRO A 334 10.17 2.85 12.92
CA PRO A 334 10.87 3.45 11.78
C PRO A 334 11.19 4.93 12.03
N ASP A 335 12.40 5.33 11.65
CA ASP A 335 12.76 6.74 11.48
C ASP A 335 12.50 7.20 10.04
N ALA A 336 12.85 8.44 9.72
CA ALA A 336 12.58 9.02 8.40
C ALA A 336 13.28 8.27 7.24
N GLU A 337 14.48 7.70 7.48
CA GLU A 337 15.17 6.92 6.45
C GLU A 337 14.52 5.56 6.26
N ASP A 338 14.10 4.90 7.34
CA ASP A 338 13.33 3.65 7.23
C ASP A 338 12.01 3.84 6.46
N VAL A 339 11.34 4.97 6.68
CA VAL A 339 10.13 5.36 5.93
C VAL A 339 10.46 5.50 4.45
N LYS A 340 11.53 6.22 4.10
CA LYS A 340 12.00 6.35 2.71
C LYS A 340 12.27 4.99 2.07
N GLN A 341 13.03 4.13 2.74
CA GLN A 341 13.36 2.79 2.23
C GLN A 341 12.10 1.93 2.00
N GLY A 342 11.17 1.94 2.94
CA GLY A 342 9.89 1.24 2.81
C GLY A 342 9.07 1.77 1.62
N VAL A 343 8.94 3.09 1.48
CA VAL A 343 8.18 3.72 0.39
C VAL A 343 8.78 3.39 -0.97
N ILE A 344 10.10 3.52 -1.13
CA ILE A 344 10.78 3.18 -2.38
C ILE A 344 10.59 1.70 -2.74
N ALA A 345 10.77 0.79 -1.77
CA ALA A 345 10.56 -0.65 -2.00
C ALA A 345 9.14 -0.94 -2.50
N TYR A 346 8.14 -0.27 -1.94
CA TYR A 346 6.75 -0.49 -2.32
C TYR A 346 6.33 0.25 -3.60
N LYS A 347 6.93 1.40 -3.94
CA LYS A 347 6.75 1.98 -5.29
C LYS A 347 7.32 1.08 -6.37
N ILE A 348 8.45 0.42 -6.10
CA ILE A 348 9.00 -0.61 -7.01
C ILE A 348 8.00 -1.76 -7.15
N ALA A 349 7.49 -2.29 -6.05
CA ALA A 349 6.53 -3.41 -6.06
C ALA A 349 5.23 -3.06 -6.81
N ALA A 350 4.63 -1.90 -6.50
CA ALA A 350 3.42 -1.41 -7.15
C ALA A 350 3.62 -1.17 -8.65
N HIS A 351 4.73 -0.54 -9.04
CA HIS A 351 5.07 -0.32 -10.45
C HIS A 351 5.30 -1.64 -11.19
N ALA A 352 6.01 -2.59 -10.58
CA ALA A 352 6.23 -3.92 -11.15
C ALA A 352 4.89 -4.67 -11.36
N ALA A 353 3.96 -4.57 -10.41
CA ALA A 353 2.61 -5.08 -10.57
C ALA A 353 1.87 -4.41 -11.74
N ASP A 354 1.95 -3.08 -11.87
CA ASP A 354 1.30 -2.35 -12.96
C ASP A 354 1.89 -2.68 -14.34
N LEU A 355 3.21 -2.92 -14.44
CA LEU A 355 3.84 -3.46 -15.64
C LEU A 355 3.29 -4.84 -16.01
N ALA A 356 3.19 -5.74 -15.03
CA ALA A 356 2.68 -7.10 -15.21
C ALA A 356 1.17 -7.13 -15.54
N ARG A 357 0.42 -6.12 -15.11
CA ARG A 357 -1.00 -5.90 -15.44
C ARG A 357 -1.20 -5.16 -16.76
N HIS A 358 -0.11 -4.81 -17.46
CA HIS A 358 -0.13 -4.07 -18.72
C HIS A 358 -0.90 -2.75 -18.63
N ARG A 359 -0.69 -1.99 -17.53
CA ARG A 359 -1.29 -0.67 -17.39
C ARG A 359 -0.84 0.28 -18.49
N LYS A 360 -1.79 1.10 -18.93
CA LYS A 360 -1.54 2.16 -19.93
C LYS A 360 -0.36 3.01 -19.45
N ASN A 361 0.60 3.27 -20.34
CA ASN A 361 1.79 4.09 -20.12
C ASN A 361 2.76 3.63 -19.01
N ALA A 362 2.52 2.50 -18.31
CA ALA A 362 3.39 2.07 -17.21
C ALA A 362 4.84 1.81 -17.67
N ARG A 363 5.03 1.29 -18.90
CA ARG A 363 6.37 1.05 -19.47
C ARG A 363 7.09 2.33 -19.92
N ASP A 364 6.40 3.45 -20.06
CA ASP A 364 6.98 4.63 -20.72
C ASP A 364 8.19 5.18 -19.93
N ARG A 365 8.11 5.15 -18.60
CA ARG A 365 9.21 5.54 -17.70
C ARG A 365 10.38 4.56 -17.78
N ASP A 366 10.13 3.25 -17.75
CA ASP A 366 11.15 2.20 -17.88
C ASP A 366 11.92 2.34 -19.20
N ASP A 367 11.18 2.53 -20.29
CA ASP A 367 11.74 2.66 -21.63
C ASP A 367 12.53 3.99 -21.76
N ALA A 368 12.02 5.09 -21.20
CA ALA A 368 12.72 6.38 -21.19
C ALA A 368 14.04 6.30 -20.40
N LEU A 369 14.00 5.74 -19.20
CA LEU A 369 15.19 5.55 -18.36
C LEU A 369 16.19 4.61 -19.04
N SER A 370 15.71 3.53 -19.67
CA SER A 370 16.57 2.59 -20.40
C SER A 370 17.22 3.22 -21.62
N ARG A 371 16.50 4.09 -22.35
CA ARG A 371 17.07 4.90 -23.44
C ARG A 371 18.14 5.86 -22.93
N ALA A 372 17.87 6.60 -21.84
CA ALA A 372 18.86 7.47 -21.21
C ALA A 372 20.13 6.70 -20.81
N ARG A 373 19.94 5.54 -20.17
CA ARG A 373 21.03 4.61 -19.80
C ARG A 373 21.86 4.17 -21.00
N PHE A 374 21.21 3.69 -22.07
CA PHE A 374 21.91 3.23 -23.26
C PHE A 374 22.65 4.35 -24.00
N ASN A 375 22.15 5.59 -23.90
CA ASN A 375 22.77 6.77 -24.48
C ASN A 375 23.79 7.45 -23.56
N PHE A 376 24.02 6.90 -22.36
CA PHE A 376 24.90 7.47 -21.33
C PHE A 376 24.51 8.89 -20.89
N ASP A 377 23.22 9.21 -20.96
CA ASP A 377 22.67 10.41 -20.34
C ASP A 377 22.42 10.12 -18.85
N TRP A 378 23.49 10.23 -18.07
CA TRP A 378 23.47 9.92 -16.63
C TRP A 378 22.51 10.83 -15.87
N SER A 379 22.50 12.12 -16.20
CA SER A 379 21.62 13.10 -15.57
C SER A 379 20.14 12.76 -15.79
N GLU A 380 19.76 12.42 -17.03
CA GLU A 380 18.39 12.02 -17.32
C GLU A 380 18.04 10.65 -16.69
N GLN A 381 18.99 9.71 -16.67
CA GLN A 381 18.81 8.43 -15.98
C GLN A 381 18.53 8.63 -14.48
N PHE A 382 19.27 9.51 -13.80
CA PHE A 382 19.04 9.82 -12.39
C PHE A 382 17.70 10.51 -12.20
N ARG A 383 17.39 11.53 -12.99
CA ARG A 383 16.13 12.28 -12.91
C ARG A 383 14.90 11.38 -13.09
N LEU A 384 14.99 10.38 -13.95
CA LEU A 384 13.91 9.43 -14.21
C LEU A 384 13.81 8.32 -13.16
N SER A 385 14.79 8.13 -12.27
CA SER A 385 14.72 7.09 -11.22
C SER A 385 13.72 7.45 -10.12
N LEU A 386 13.33 6.48 -9.29
CA LEU A 386 12.42 6.71 -8.15
C LEU A 386 13.10 7.52 -7.02
N ASP A 387 14.42 7.42 -6.91
CA ASP A 387 15.24 8.18 -5.97
C ASP A 387 16.47 8.74 -6.70
N PRO A 388 16.34 9.92 -7.33
CA PRO A 388 17.41 10.55 -8.10
C PRO A 388 18.66 10.81 -7.27
N GLU A 389 18.49 11.20 -6.00
CA GLU A 389 19.59 11.52 -5.09
C GLU A 389 20.45 10.28 -4.79
N THR A 390 19.84 9.15 -4.46
CA THR A 390 20.59 7.89 -4.25
C THR A 390 21.23 7.39 -5.53
N ALA A 391 20.53 7.45 -6.67
CA ALA A 391 21.07 7.01 -7.95
C ALA A 391 22.32 7.80 -8.35
N GLN A 392 22.30 9.12 -8.17
CA GLN A 392 23.45 9.98 -8.41
C GLN A 392 24.58 9.71 -7.40
N ARG A 393 24.25 9.61 -6.10
CA ARG A 393 25.22 9.36 -5.03
C ARG A 393 26.01 8.07 -5.27
N TYR A 394 25.35 6.96 -5.59
CA TYR A 394 26.02 5.68 -5.84
C TYR A 394 26.93 5.71 -7.08
N HIS A 395 26.58 6.46 -8.11
CA HIS A 395 27.49 6.68 -9.23
C HIS A 395 28.73 7.49 -8.77
N ASP A 396 28.50 8.55 -8.00
CA ASP A 396 29.51 9.54 -7.64
C ASP A 396 30.48 9.06 -6.56
N GLU A 397 30.13 8.02 -5.80
CA GLU A 397 31.04 7.34 -4.86
C GLU A 397 32.33 6.84 -5.54
N THR A 398 32.28 6.53 -6.84
CA THR A 398 33.45 6.06 -7.60
C THR A 398 33.86 6.98 -8.74
N LEU A 399 32.91 7.75 -9.29
CA LEU A 399 33.14 8.68 -10.41
C LEU A 399 32.56 10.08 -10.09
N PRO A 400 33.11 10.81 -9.09
CA PRO A 400 32.49 12.03 -8.56
C PRO A 400 32.59 13.24 -9.50
N GLN A 401 33.56 13.26 -10.42
CA GLN A 401 33.81 14.43 -11.26
C GLN A 401 32.69 14.60 -12.30
N ASP A 402 32.26 15.85 -12.53
CA ASP A 402 31.17 16.17 -13.47
C ASP A 402 31.43 15.66 -14.90
N THR A 403 32.69 15.57 -15.30
CA THR A 403 33.10 15.00 -16.59
C THR A 403 32.59 13.56 -16.78
N PHE A 404 32.45 12.78 -15.70
CA PHE A 404 31.94 11.41 -15.77
C PHE A 404 30.44 11.31 -16.01
N LYS A 405 29.67 12.40 -15.86
CA LYS A 405 28.24 12.43 -16.23
C LYS A 405 28.01 12.43 -17.75
N SER A 406 29.08 12.59 -18.53
CA SER A 406 29.10 12.40 -19.98
C SER A 406 29.89 11.15 -20.41
N ALA A 407 30.38 10.36 -19.45
CA ALA A 407 31.21 9.20 -19.77
C ALA A 407 30.36 8.05 -20.32
N GLN A 408 30.85 7.43 -21.41
CA GLN A 408 30.23 6.25 -22.01
C GLN A 408 30.59 4.94 -21.28
N PHE A 409 30.67 5.00 -19.94
CA PHE A 409 30.95 3.87 -19.06
C PHE A 409 30.69 4.27 -17.60
N CYS A 410 30.58 3.28 -16.71
CA CYS A 410 30.69 3.46 -15.27
C CYS A 410 31.89 2.68 -14.70
N SER A 411 32.12 2.80 -13.40
CA SER A 411 33.23 2.13 -12.69
C SER A 411 33.17 0.60 -12.75
N MET A 412 31.98 0.01 -12.97
CA MET A 412 31.80 -1.46 -13.05
C MET A 412 32.59 -2.10 -14.20
N CYS A 413 32.54 -1.51 -15.40
CA CYS A 413 33.20 -2.08 -16.59
C CYS A 413 34.38 -1.24 -17.07
N GLY A 414 34.44 0.03 -16.66
CA GLY A 414 35.40 1.00 -17.18
C GLY A 414 35.25 1.27 -18.69
N PRO A 415 36.14 2.09 -19.25
CA PRO A 415 35.98 2.65 -20.60
C PRO A 415 36.10 1.64 -21.75
N LYS A 416 36.72 0.48 -21.51
CA LYS A 416 37.02 -0.51 -22.55
C LYS A 416 36.01 -1.64 -22.66
N TYR A 417 35.33 -1.98 -21.56
CA TYR A 417 34.50 -3.19 -21.48
C TYR A 417 33.02 -2.88 -21.26
N CYS A 418 32.60 -1.62 -21.34
CA CYS A 418 31.19 -1.27 -21.27
C CYS A 418 30.44 -1.86 -22.47
N SER A 419 29.53 -2.79 -22.21
CA SER A 419 28.75 -3.51 -23.23
C SER A 419 27.88 -2.58 -24.08
N MET A 420 27.28 -1.54 -23.49
CA MET A 420 26.46 -0.58 -24.20
C MET A 420 27.29 0.25 -25.18
N LYS A 421 28.51 0.64 -24.80
CA LYS A 421 29.43 1.37 -25.68
C LYS A 421 29.88 0.50 -26.84
N ILE A 422 30.31 -0.74 -26.54
CA ILE A 422 30.67 -1.73 -27.58
C ILE A 422 29.51 -1.92 -28.56
N THR A 423 28.26 -1.96 -28.05
CA THR A 423 27.07 -2.08 -28.90
C THR A 423 26.84 -0.84 -29.77
N GLN A 424 27.06 0.37 -29.26
CA GLN A 424 27.02 1.59 -30.07
C GLN A 424 28.08 1.54 -31.19
N ASP A 425 29.31 1.11 -30.88
CA ASP A 425 30.38 0.96 -31.87
C ASP A 425 30.00 -0.06 -32.96
N ILE A 426 29.44 -1.23 -32.58
CA ILE A 426 28.94 -2.23 -33.53
C ILE A 426 27.85 -1.65 -34.44
N ARG A 427 26.89 -0.89 -33.89
CA ARG A 427 25.83 -0.24 -34.68
C ARG A 427 26.40 0.77 -35.68
N ASN A 428 27.41 1.53 -35.28
CA ASN A 428 28.09 2.48 -36.16
C ASN A 428 28.85 1.77 -37.28
N MET A 429 29.55 0.67 -36.97
CA MET A 429 30.24 -0.16 -37.96
C MET A 429 29.26 -0.75 -38.99
N ALA A 430 28.14 -1.33 -38.52
CA ALA A 430 27.12 -1.89 -39.40
C ALA A 430 26.45 -0.84 -40.29
N ALA A 431 26.20 0.37 -39.77
CA ALA A 431 25.65 1.48 -40.56
C ALA A 431 26.63 1.91 -41.66
N ALA A 432 27.92 2.02 -41.34
CA ALA A 432 28.96 2.36 -42.31
C ALA A 432 29.13 1.29 -43.41
N GLU A 433 29.00 0.00 -43.07
CA GLU A 433 29.04 -1.10 -44.04
C GLU A 433 27.81 -1.08 -44.98
N ALA A 434 26.62 -0.78 -44.45
CA ALA A 434 25.40 -0.67 -45.23
C ALA A 434 25.44 0.49 -46.25
N GLU A 435 26.00 1.63 -45.86
CA GLU A 435 26.22 2.78 -46.75
C GLU A 435 27.22 2.47 -47.88
N GLN A 436 28.17 1.55 -47.65
CA GLN A 436 29.15 1.11 -48.63
C GLN A 436 28.65 -0.01 -49.57
N GLY A 437 27.36 -0.36 -49.51
CA GLY A 437 26.73 -1.34 -50.39
C GLY A 437 26.96 -2.81 -49.98
N GLY A 438 27.49 -3.05 -48.78
CA GLY A 438 27.67 -4.39 -48.23
C GLY A 438 26.38 -4.93 -47.61
N VAL A 439 25.54 -5.61 -48.39
CA VAL A 439 24.48 -6.47 -47.83
C VAL A 439 25.05 -7.88 -47.71
N SER A 440 25.60 -8.24 -46.56
CA SER A 440 25.76 -9.65 -46.22
C SER A 440 24.38 -10.21 -45.87
N GLN A 441 23.94 -11.25 -46.59
CA GLN A 441 22.69 -11.93 -46.26
C GLN A 441 22.76 -12.47 -44.82
N PRO A 442 21.67 -12.45 -44.05
CA PRO A 442 21.64 -13.09 -42.75
C PRO A 442 22.03 -14.57 -42.91
N VAL A 443 23.06 -14.99 -42.19
CA VAL A 443 23.46 -16.40 -42.12
C VAL A 443 22.31 -17.15 -41.45
N GLN A 444 21.57 -17.95 -42.22
CA GLN A 444 20.65 -18.93 -41.64
C GLN A 444 21.48 -19.97 -40.91
N ILE A 445 21.50 -19.87 -39.58
CA ILE A 445 22.00 -20.93 -38.72
C ILE A 445 20.84 -21.90 -38.54
N GLU A 446 20.87 -23.04 -39.23
CA GLU A 446 19.99 -24.17 -38.91
C GLU A 446 20.37 -24.66 -37.51
N LEU A 447 19.51 -24.36 -36.53
CA LEU A 447 19.61 -24.95 -35.21
C LEU A 447 19.29 -26.45 -35.34
N PRO A 448 20.13 -27.36 -34.81
CA PRO A 448 19.76 -28.76 -34.74
C PRO A 448 18.48 -28.89 -33.90
N THR A 449 17.45 -29.49 -34.49
CA THR A 449 16.24 -29.85 -33.77
C THR A 449 16.60 -30.86 -32.68
N SER A 450 16.52 -30.45 -31.41
CA SER A 450 16.52 -31.33 -30.23
C SER A 450 15.14 -31.42 -29.63
#